data_AF-A0A1W9WVR6-F1
#
_entry.id   AF-A0A1W9WVR6-F1
#
_cell.length_a   1.000
_cell.length_b   1.000
_cell.length_c   1.000
_cell.angle_alpha   90.00
_cell.angle_beta   90.00
_cell.angle_gamma   90.00
#
_symmetry.space_group_name_H-M   'P 1'
#
loop_
_entity.id
_entity.type
_entity.pdbx_description
1 polymer ?
#
loop_
_entity_poly.entity_id
_entity_poly.type
_entity_poly.pdbx_seq_one_letter_code
_entity_poly.pdbx_strand_id
1 'polypeptide(L)'
;MAKGSLMKKLFFLISLILIFVTNAGAGPSFLGPDTVPTFPDYDSPVKSYTKDGITYDIVNRSRPGDSLLLGDPGYSNSDFTGYYIGTVIDDNDDPSDILNLARLFFNDNDFVFSGTAKTEVDNGLAVPENMSDPYISIIFDAWKDNNQLEPIGGSWTLVNAEVNQEISFYTVKGADEYALYFVDPVAITGSFITDHVLTKNGNIPALSHFTGAITIGETTGEPPHVIPEPGTMMLLGLGLLGFAGVVRRKINA
;
A
#
# COMPACT_ATOMS: atom_id res chain seq x y z
N MET A 1 57.18 19.16 7.17
CA MET A 1 56.75 17.75 7.33
C MET A 1 55.25 17.57 7.62
N ALA A 2 54.35 18.50 7.21
CA ALA A 2 52.92 18.48 7.60
C ALA A 2 51.92 18.32 6.43
N LYS A 3 52.38 18.10 5.19
CA LYS A 3 51.51 18.05 4.00
C LYS A 3 50.79 16.70 3.79
N GLY A 4 51.28 15.61 4.40
CA GLY A 4 50.73 14.27 4.19
C GLY A 4 49.45 13.93 4.98
N SER A 5 49.13 14.69 6.03
CA SER A 5 47.98 14.40 6.91
C SER A 5 46.65 14.90 6.33
N LEU A 6 46.67 16.03 5.62
CA LEU A 6 45.45 16.67 5.10
C LEU A 6 44.82 15.86 3.95
N MET A 7 45.66 15.28 3.08
CA MET A 7 45.20 14.57 1.89
C MET A 7 44.56 13.22 2.22
N LYS A 8 45.00 12.56 3.32
CA LYS A 8 44.38 11.33 3.83
C LYS A 8 43.01 11.59 4.46
N LYS A 9 42.82 12.73 5.14
CA LYS A 9 41.52 13.12 5.72
C LYS A 9 40.51 13.52 4.63
N LEU A 10 40.97 14.16 3.55
CA LEU A 10 40.12 14.51 2.42
C LEU A 10 39.65 13.26 1.64
N PHE A 11 40.52 12.28 1.43
CA PHE A 11 40.13 10.99 0.83
C PHE A 11 39.15 10.21 1.71
N PHE A 12 39.33 10.22 3.03
CA PHE A 12 38.39 9.58 3.95
C PHE A 12 37.01 10.24 3.94
N LEU A 13 36.97 11.58 3.82
CA LEU A 13 35.71 12.34 3.73
C LEU A 13 34.99 12.12 2.39
N ILE A 14 35.73 12.01 1.28
CA ILE A 14 35.15 11.70 -0.04
C ILE A 14 34.67 10.24 -0.11
N SER A 15 35.40 9.28 0.50
CA SER A 15 34.92 7.91 0.64
C SER A 15 33.68 7.78 1.54
N LEU A 16 33.53 8.63 2.55
CA LEU A 16 32.33 8.65 3.40
C LEU A 16 31.10 9.23 2.66
N ILE A 17 31.32 10.11 1.68
CA ILE A 17 30.25 10.71 0.86
C ILE A 17 29.82 9.79 -0.30
N LEU A 18 30.64 8.79 -0.68
CA LEU A 18 30.34 7.89 -1.79
C LEU A 18 29.63 6.57 -1.40
N ILE A 19 29.29 6.38 -0.12
CA ILE A 19 28.51 5.23 0.38
C ILE A 19 27.12 5.72 0.80
N PHE A 20 26.41 6.33 -0.13
CA PHE A 20 24.95 6.48 -0.08
C PHE A 20 24.42 6.01 -1.42
N VAL A 21 24.67 4.74 -1.73
CA VAL A 21 23.84 4.02 -2.70
C VAL A 21 22.56 3.74 -1.95
N THR A 22 21.51 4.46 -2.29
CA THR A 22 20.16 4.24 -1.80
C THR A 22 19.78 2.79 -2.10
N ASN A 23 19.71 1.94 -1.07
CA ASN A 23 18.89 0.74 -1.15
C ASN A 23 17.45 1.23 -1.16
N ALA A 24 16.93 1.59 -2.33
CA ALA A 24 15.49 1.47 -2.54
C ALA A 24 15.21 -0.02 -2.30
N GLY A 25 14.59 -0.34 -1.16
CA GLY A 25 14.15 -1.71 -0.88
C GLY A 25 13.38 -2.16 -2.11
N ALA A 26 13.86 -3.22 -2.76
CA ALA A 26 13.11 -3.79 -3.87
C ALA A 26 11.74 -4.16 -3.30
N GLY A 27 10.68 -3.58 -3.86
CA GLY A 27 9.33 -3.97 -3.50
C GLY A 27 9.16 -5.49 -3.66
N PRO A 28 8.15 -6.07 -3.00
CA PRO A 28 7.88 -7.50 -3.07
C PRO A 28 7.89 -7.97 -4.53
N SER A 29 8.61 -9.06 -4.78
CA SER A 29 8.73 -9.62 -6.12
C SER A 29 7.48 -10.44 -6.42
N PHE A 30 6.70 -9.99 -7.40
CA PHE A 30 5.61 -10.80 -7.92
C PHE A 30 6.14 -12.17 -8.34
N LEU A 31 5.39 -13.23 -7.99
CA LEU A 31 5.51 -14.49 -8.73
C LEU A 31 5.32 -14.08 -10.20
N GLY A 32 6.29 -14.31 -11.09
CA GLY A 32 6.40 -13.68 -12.41
C GLY A 32 5.13 -13.57 -13.29
N PRO A 33 5.21 -12.97 -14.48
CA PRO A 33 4.04 -12.67 -15.32
C PRO A 33 3.17 -13.89 -15.69
N ASP A 34 3.71 -15.11 -15.57
CA ASP A 34 2.98 -16.36 -15.80
C ASP A 34 2.13 -16.83 -14.59
N THR A 35 2.31 -16.21 -13.42
CA THR A 35 1.65 -16.57 -12.15
C THR A 35 0.76 -15.46 -11.62
N VAL A 36 1.01 -14.19 -11.95
CA VAL A 36 0.01 -13.13 -11.70
C VAL A 36 -1.13 -13.30 -12.72
N PRO A 37 -2.39 -13.38 -12.28
CA PRO A 37 -3.53 -13.42 -13.18
C PRO A 37 -3.60 -12.15 -14.02
N THR A 38 -3.05 -12.18 -15.23
CA THR A 38 -3.32 -11.12 -16.20
C THR A 38 -4.73 -11.33 -16.72
N PHE A 39 -5.62 -10.40 -16.41
CA PHE A 39 -6.96 -10.36 -16.95
C PHE A 39 -6.99 -9.30 -18.05
N PRO A 40 -6.77 -9.66 -19.32
CA PRO A 40 -6.63 -8.65 -20.36
C PRO A 40 -7.91 -7.84 -20.60
N ASP A 41 -9.09 -8.40 -20.24
CA ASP A 41 -10.39 -7.81 -20.53
C ASP A 41 -11.28 -7.70 -19.28
N TYR A 42 -12.17 -6.69 -19.29
CA TYR A 42 -13.28 -6.57 -18.34
C TYR A 42 -14.18 -7.81 -18.44
N ASP A 43 -14.57 -8.37 -17.29
CA ASP A 43 -15.39 -9.58 -17.22
C ASP A 43 -14.74 -10.80 -17.90
N SER A 44 -13.40 -10.85 -17.84
CA SER A 44 -12.62 -12.04 -18.22
C SER A 44 -13.20 -13.30 -17.56
N PRO A 45 -13.11 -14.47 -18.21
CA PRO A 45 -13.62 -15.72 -17.66
C PRO A 45 -13.04 -15.97 -16.27
N VAL A 46 -13.87 -16.55 -15.39
CA VAL A 46 -13.47 -17.00 -14.06
C VAL A 46 -12.23 -17.89 -14.16
N LYS A 47 -11.22 -17.60 -13.34
CA LYS A 47 -10.01 -18.40 -13.20
C LYS A 47 -9.95 -18.98 -11.79
N SER A 48 -9.81 -20.29 -11.71
CA SER A 48 -9.70 -21.01 -10.43
C SER A 48 -8.23 -21.13 -10.01
N TYR A 49 -7.95 -20.84 -8.75
CA TYR A 49 -6.62 -20.96 -8.15
C TYR A 49 -6.68 -21.83 -6.89
N THR A 50 -5.79 -22.82 -6.78
CA THR A 50 -5.75 -23.69 -5.60
C THR A 50 -4.48 -23.45 -4.79
N LYS A 51 -4.63 -23.12 -3.51
CA LYS A 51 -3.53 -23.01 -2.53
C LYS A 51 -3.93 -23.75 -1.27
N ASP A 52 -3.03 -24.60 -0.77
CA ASP A 52 -3.22 -25.38 0.48
C ASP A 52 -4.54 -26.18 0.53
N GLY A 53 -5.02 -26.64 -0.62
CA GLY A 53 -6.26 -27.42 -0.75
C GLY A 53 -7.55 -26.59 -0.82
N ILE A 54 -7.47 -25.27 -0.72
CA ILE A 54 -8.58 -24.33 -0.91
C ILE A 54 -8.53 -23.81 -2.35
N THR A 55 -9.68 -23.78 -3.02
CA THR A 55 -9.81 -23.26 -4.40
C THR A 55 -10.58 -21.95 -4.39
N TYR A 56 -10.01 -20.93 -5.02
CA TYR A 56 -10.57 -19.60 -5.17
C TYR A 56 -10.92 -19.36 -6.63
N ASP A 57 -12.18 -19.04 -6.89
CA ASP A 57 -12.66 -18.64 -8.22
C ASP A 57 -12.58 -17.12 -8.33
N ILE A 58 -11.66 -16.63 -9.18
CA ILE A 58 -11.32 -15.22 -9.29
C ILE A 58 -11.73 -14.68 -10.65
N VAL A 59 -12.44 -13.55 -10.65
CA VAL A 59 -12.90 -12.83 -11.83
C VAL A 59 -12.39 -11.39 -11.82
N ASN A 60 -12.22 -10.81 -13.01
CA ASN A 60 -11.86 -9.41 -13.17
C ASN A 60 -13.11 -8.53 -13.30
N ARG A 61 -13.32 -7.65 -12.33
CA ARG A 61 -14.39 -6.65 -12.29
C ARG A 61 -13.90 -5.21 -12.51
N SER A 62 -12.67 -5.02 -13.02
CA SER A 62 -12.11 -3.68 -13.30
C SER A 62 -12.99 -2.86 -14.24
N ARG A 63 -13.14 -1.57 -14.01
CA ARG A 63 -14.04 -0.69 -14.75
C ARG A 63 -13.32 0.14 -15.81
N PRO A 64 -14.06 0.74 -16.77
CA PRO A 64 -13.53 1.83 -17.55
C PRO A 64 -13.00 2.96 -16.64
N GLY A 65 -11.70 3.24 -16.73
CA GLY A 65 -11.00 4.20 -15.87
C GLY A 65 -9.96 3.55 -14.96
N ASP A 66 -10.16 2.29 -14.62
CA ASP A 66 -9.17 1.52 -13.87
C ASP A 66 -7.99 1.21 -14.80
N SER A 67 -6.82 1.68 -14.41
CA SER A 67 -5.63 1.63 -15.25
C SER A 67 -4.77 0.44 -14.83
N LEU A 68 -4.62 -0.53 -15.72
CA LEU A 68 -3.60 -1.56 -15.60
C LEU A 68 -2.24 -0.89 -15.80
N LEU A 69 -1.43 -0.84 -14.74
CA LEU A 69 -0.08 -0.32 -14.82
C LEU A 69 0.87 -1.47 -15.18
N LEU A 70 1.60 -1.32 -16.28
CA LEU A 70 2.51 -2.37 -16.77
C LEU A 70 3.64 -2.59 -15.75
N GLY A 71 3.64 -3.78 -15.13
CA GLY A 71 4.61 -4.16 -14.10
C GLY A 71 4.04 -4.17 -12.69
N ASP A 72 2.81 -3.67 -12.51
CA ASP A 72 2.09 -3.68 -11.23
C ASP A 72 1.05 -4.80 -11.20
N PRO A 73 0.59 -5.25 -10.02
CA PRO A 73 -0.21 -6.47 -9.91
C PRO A 73 -1.69 -6.33 -10.19
N GLY A 74 -2.13 -5.16 -10.61
CA GLY A 74 -3.54 -4.88 -10.73
C GLY A 74 -3.85 -3.52 -11.32
N TYR A 75 -5.09 -3.10 -11.11
CA TYR A 75 -5.60 -1.85 -11.64
C TYR A 75 -5.62 -0.77 -10.58
N SER A 76 -5.28 0.46 -10.97
CA SER A 76 -5.33 1.63 -10.08
C SER A 76 -6.38 2.64 -10.55
N ASN A 77 -6.96 3.37 -9.60
CA ASN A 77 -7.88 4.49 -9.84
C ASN A 77 -7.77 5.49 -8.66
N SER A 78 -8.22 6.72 -8.85
CA SER A 78 -8.34 7.70 -7.75
C SER A 78 -9.45 7.37 -6.73
N ASP A 79 -10.40 6.50 -7.10
CA ASP A 79 -11.55 6.16 -6.26
C ASP A 79 -11.23 5.19 -5.11
N PHE A 80 -10.10 4.49 -5.19
CA PHE A 80 -9.67 3.52 -4.16
C PHE A 80 -8.15 3.58 -3.97
N THR A 81 -7.69 3.16 -2.80
CA THR A 81 -6.25 3.11 -2.50
C THR A 81 -5.67 1.77 -2.90
N GLY A 82 -4.56 1.77 -3.63
CA GLY A 82 -3.85 0.56 -4.03
C GLY A 82 -4.22 0.04 -5.41
N TYR A 83 -3.96 -1.24 -5.63
CA TYR A 83 -4.16 -1.97 -6.88
C TYR A 83 -5.26 -3.01 -6.67
N TYR A 84 -6.35 -2.91 -7.44
CA TYR A 84 -7.37 -3.95 -7.54
C TYR A 84 -6.79 -5.17 -8.24
N ILE A 85 -6.75 -6.31 -7.55
CA ILE A 85 -6.14 -7.57 -8.01
C ILE A 85 -7.17 -8.46 -8.71
N GLY A 86 -8.37 -8.54 -8.15
CA GLY A 86 -9.41 -9.43 -8.62
C GLY A 86 -10.53 -9.59 -7.59
N THR A 87 -11.61 -10.23 -8.02
CA THR A 87 -12.79 -10.48 -7.18
C THR A 87 -12.99 -11.97 -7.02
N VAL A 88 -13.09 -12.43 -5.78
CA VAL A 88 -13.40 -13.81 -5.46
C VAL A 88 -14.92 -14.00 -5.48
N ILE A 89 -15.37 -15.01 -6.21
CA ILE A 89 -16.78 -15.42 -6.29
C ILE A 89 -17.01 -16.53 -5.27
N ASP A 90 -17.05 -16.18 -3.99
CA ASP A 90 -17.33 -17.11 -2.90
C ASP A 90 -18.04 -16.40 -1.74
N ASP A 91 -18.89 -17.13 -1.02
CA ASP A 91 -19.67 -16.65 0.12
C ASP A 91 -18.84 -16.63 1.41
N ASN A 92 -17.62 -17.21 1.41
CA ASN A 92 -16.76 -17.20 2.59
C ASN A 92 -15.97 -15.90 2.73
N ASP A 93 -16.10 -15.20 3.86
CA ASP A 93 -15.29 -14.03 4.24
C ASP A 93 -14.42 -14.27 5.47
N ASP A 94 -13.86 -15.47 5.57
CA ASP A 94 -12.92 -15.75 6.66
C ASP A 94 -11.70 -14.82 6.53
N PRO A 95 -11.34 -14.05 7.57
CA PRO A 95 -10.15 -13.21 7.54
C PRO A 95 -8.86 -13.98 7.23
N SER A 96 -8.81 -15.30 7.40
CA SER A 96 -7.68 -16.11 6.97
C SER A 96 -7.55 -16.26 5.45
N ASP A 97 -8.64 -16.10 4.69
CA ASP A 97 -8.63 -16.19 3.22
C ASP A 97 -7.84 -15.03 2.60
N ILE A 98 -7.88 -13.82 3.19
CA ILE A 98 -7.09 -12.69 2.69
C ILE A 98 -5.58 -12.99 2.71
N LEU A 99 -5.11 -13.71 3.73
CA LEU A 99 -3.70 -14.05 3.88
C LEU A 99 -3.31 -15.12 2.86
N ASN A 100 -4.18 -16.11 2.65
CA ASN A 100 -3.96 -17.16 1.66
C ASN A 100 -3.98 -16.59 0.23
N LEU A 101 -4.88 -15.66 -0.06
CA LEU A 101 -4.92 -14.96 -1.33
C LEU A 101 -3.70 -14.06 -1.53
N ALA A 102 -3.31 -13.26 -0.54
CA ALA A 102 -2.08 -12.48 -0.64
C ALA A 102 -0.87 -13.39 -0.94
N ARG A 103 -0.78 -14.55 -0.30
CA ARG A 103 0.25 -15.58 -0.57
C ARG A 103 0.10 -16.31 -1.91
N LEU A 104 -1.06 -16.25 -2.55
CA LEU A 104 -1.27 -16.78 -3.89
C LEU A 104 -0.70 -15.82 -4.94
N PHE A 105 -0.88 -14.52 -4.76
CA PHE A 105 -0.44 -13.49 -5.71
C PHE A 105 1.03 -13.09 -5.52
N PHE A 106 1.58 -13.31 -4.33
CA PHE A 106 2.93 -12.90 -3.96
C PHE A 106 3.72 -14.06 -3.39
N ASN A 107 5.05 -13.94 -3.43
CA ASN A 107 5.92 -14.95 -2.83
C ASN A 107 5.73 -14.99 -1.31
N ASP A 108 5.56 -16.19 -0.73
CA ASP A 108 5.31 -16.41 0.70
C ASP A 108 6.35 -15.74 1.62
N ASN A 109 7.56 -15.47 1.11
CA ASN A 109 8.65 -14.86 1.86
C ASN A 109 8.67 -13.33 1.83
N ASP A 110 7.85 -12.69 0.99
CA ASP A 110 7.94 -11.26 0.73
C ASP A 110 7.07 -10.43 1.69
N PHE A 111 6.18 -11.07 2.46
CA PHE A 111 5.28 -10.39 3.40
C PHE A 111 5.32 -11.00 4.79
N VAL A 112 5.54 -10.14 5.78
CA VAL A 112 5.32 -10.48 7.18
C VAL A 112 4.00 -9.86 7.62
N PHE A 113 3.00 -10.72 7.84
CA PHE A 113 1.72 -10.32 8.41
C PHE A 113 1.79 -10.38 9.94
N SER A 114 1.34 -9.32 10.58
CA SER A 114 1.19 -9.25 12.04
C SER A 114 -0.21 -9.63 12.52
N GLY A 115 -1.21 -9.53 11.63
CA GLY A 115 -2.59 -9.89 11.94
C GLY A 115 -3.56 -9.43 10.85
N THR A 116 -4.83 -9.47 11.18
CA THR A 116 -5.93 -8.93 10.37
C THR A 116 -6.83 -8.07 11.25
N ALA A 117 -7.50 -7.11 10.63
CA ALA A 117 -8.58 -6.35 11.26
C ALA A 117 -9.82 -6.43 10.39
N LYS A 118 -10.98 -6.65 11.02
CA LYS A 118 -12.28 -6.78 10.35
C LYS A 118 -13.24 -5.71 10.86
N THR A 119 -14.07 -5.20 9.97
CA THR A 119 -15.19 -4.31 10.29
C THR A 119 -16.42 -4.74 9.51
N GLU A 120 -17.50 -4.95 10.23
CA GLU A 120 -18.79 -5.33 9.65
C GLU A 120 -19.67 -4.08 9.50
N VAL A 121 -20.56 -4.08 8.52
CA VAL A 121 -21.53 -3.00 8.35
C VAL A 121 -22.90 -3.50 8.75
N ASP A 122 -23.44 -2.93 9.83
CA ASP A 122 -24.79 -3.21 10.30
C ASP A 122 -25.62 -1.92 10.27
N ASN A 123 -26.72 -1.94 9.51
CA ASN A 123 -27.62 -0.78 9.33
C ASN A 123 -26.90 0.53 8.95
N GLY A 124 -25.89 0.43 8.08
CA GLY A 124 -25.10 1.59 7.62
C GLY A 124 -24.10 2.12 8.64
N LEU A 125 -23.85 1.38 9.72
CA LEU A 125 -22.82 1.68 10.71
C LEU A 125 -21.71 0.63 10.63
N ALA A 126 -20.48 1.11 10.58
CA ALA A 126 -19.29 0.27 10.64
C ALA A 126 -19.00 -0.13 12.11
N VAL A 127 -18.99 -1.43 12.39
CA VAL A 127 -18.76 -2.01 13.71
C VAL A 127 -17.50 -2.87 13.65
N PRO A 128 -16.40 -2.44 14.29
CA PRO A 128 -15.19 -3.23 14.36
C PRO A 128 -15.40 -4.50 15.19
N GLU A 129 -14.82 -5.63 14.76
CA GLU A 129 -14.99 -6.93 15.45
C GLU A 129 -14.29 -6.96 16.82
N ASN A 130 -13.14 -6.30 16.94
CA ASN A 130 -12.35 -6.23 18.17
C ASN A 130 -11.73 -4.85 18.33
N MET A 131 -12.11 -4.13 19.39
CA MET A 131 -11.64 -2.77 19.69
C MET A 131 -10.36 -2.75 20.56
N SER A 132 -9.93 -3.89 21.10
CA SER A 132 -8.72 -3.99 21.94
C SER A 132 -7.42 -4.18 21.17
N ASP A 133 -7.51 -4.57 19.90
CA ASP A 133 -6.40 -4.71 18.96
C ASP A 133 -6.49 -3.62 17.88
N PRO A 134 -5.50 -3.48 16.98
CA PRO A 134 -5.65 -2.59 15.83
C PRO A 134 -6.94 -2.92 15.07
N TYR A 135 -7.75 -1.90 14.79
CA TYR A 135 -9.05 -2.06 14.16
C TYR A 135 -9.25 -1.06 13.04
N ILE A 136 -10.20 -1.34 12.15
CA ILE A 136 -10.47 -0.47 11.00
C ILE A 136 -11.66 0.42 11.32
N SER A 137 -11.47 1.72 11.17
CA SER A 137 -12.55 2.70 11.19
C SER A 137 -12.93 3.03 9.76
N ILE A 138 -14.22 3.03 9.46
CA ILE A 138 -14.75 3.33 8.13
C ILE A 138 -15.62 4.58 8.19
N ILE A 139 -15.43 5.48 7.22
CA ILE A 139 -16.28 6.65 6.99
C ILE A 139 -16.82 6.54 5.57
N PHE A 140 -18.14 6.42 5.45
CA PHE A 140 -18.81 6.35 4.15
C PHE A 140 -18.97 7.74 3.52
N ASP A 141 -18.57 7.86 2.26
CA ASP A 141 -18.68 9.10 1.47
C ASP A 141 -19.47 8.91 0.15
N ALA A 142 -19.68 7.67 -0.28
CA ALA A 142 -20.50 7.33 -1.45
C ALA A 142 -21.66 6.42 -1.06
N TRP A 143 -22.86 6.81 -1.48
CA TRP A 143 -24.11 6.13 -1.16
C TRP A 143 -24.91 5.88 -2.43
N LYS A 144 -25.45 4.68 -2.58
CA LYS A 144 -26.45 4.36 -3.57
C LYS A 144 -27.83 4.78 -3.04
N ASP A 145 -28.58 5.51 -3.86
CA ASP A 145 -29.97 5.86 -3.54
C ASP A 145 -30.91 4.84 -4.15
N ASN A 146 -31.39 3.90 -3.32
CA ASN A 146 -32.43 2.94 -3.70
C ASN A 146 -33.66 3.05 -2.77
N ASN A 147 -33.95 4.24 -2.26
CA ASN A 147 -34.84 4.51 -1.10
C ASN A 147 -34.29 3.99 0.25
N GLN A 148 -33.13 3.36 0.26
CA GLN A 148 -32.28 3.15 1.43
C GLN A 148 -30.88 3.68 1.07
N LEU A 149 -30.19 4.31 2.03
CA LEU A 149 -28.82 4.76 1.80
C LEU A 149 -27.91 3.54 1.97
N GLU A 150 -27.43 3.00 0.85
CA GLU A 150 -26.51 1.85 0.83
C GLU A 150 -25.06 2.35 0.63
N PRO A 151 -24.13 2.08 1.54
CA PRO A 151 -22.75 2.54 1.40
C PRO A 151 -22.03 1.73 0.30
N ILE A 152 -21.56 2.43 -0.73
CA ILE A 152 -20.84 1.84 -1.88
C ILE A 152 -19.39 2.30 -1.97
N GLY A 153 -18.98 3.24 -1.12
CA GLY A 153 -17.60 3.72 -1.05
C GLY A 153 -17.36 4.54 0.20
N GLY A 154 -16.08 4.72 0.50
CA GLY A 154 -15.67 5.41 1.71
C GLY A 154 -14.17 5.50 1.86
N SER A 155 -13.79 5.98 3.04
CA SER A 155 -12.43 5.95 3.55
C SER A 155 -12.31 4.96 4.70
N TRP A 156 -11.12 4.40 4.84
CA TRP A 156 -10.74 3.54 5.96
C TRP A 156 -9.53 4.13 6.69
N THR A 157 -9.42 3.85 7.98
CA THR A 157 -8.27 4.20 8.82
C THR A 157 -7.98 3.04 9.77
N LEU A 158 -6.72 2.61 9.84
CA LEU A 158 -6.26 1.68 10.85
C LEU A 158 -6.03 2.44 12.17
N VAL A 159 -6.81 2.11 13.19
CA VAL A 159 -6.82 2.76 14.51
C VAL A 159 -6.18 1.83 15.53
N ASN A 160 -5.58 2.40 16.58
CA ASN A 160 -4.82 1.67 17.60
C ASN A 160 -3.66 0.83 17.04
N ALA A 161 -3.17 1.17 15.85
CA ALA A 161 -1.99 0.57 15.26
C ALA A 161 -0.76 0.84 16.14
N GLU A 162 0.04 -0.20 16.39
CA GLU A 162 1.41 -0.05 16.89
C GLU A 162 2.28 0.70 15.87
N VAL A 163 3.47 1.12 16.30
CA VAL A 163 4.41 1.80 15.42
C VAL A 163 4.70 0.88 14.22
N ASN A 164 4.46 1.40 13.01
CA ASN A 164 4.68 0.74 11.71
C ASN A 164 3.70 -0.38 11.35
N GLN A 165 2.57 -0.47 12.04
CA GLN A 165 1.47 -1.31 11.57
C GLN A 165 0.69 -0.57 10.49
N GLU A 166 0.62 -1.17 9.31
CA GLU A 166 0.02 -0.59 8.11
C GLU A 166 -0.75 -1.66 7.34
N ILE A 167 -1.69 -1.24 6.50
CA ILE A 167 -2.43 -2.16 5.62
C ILE A 167 -1.65 -2.36 4.34
N SER A 168 -1.32 -3.62 4.04
CA SER A 168 -0.74 -4.04 2.74
C SER A 168 -1.74 -4.71 1.81
N PHE A 169 -2.79 -5.31 2.37
CA PHE A 169 -3.90 -5.85 1.59
C PHE A 169 -5.21 -5.53 2.27
N TYR A 170 -6.25 -5.30 1.50
CA TYR A 170 -7.61 -5.28 2.04
C TYR A 170 -8.60 -5.93 1.10
N THR A 171 -9.72 -6.38 1.67
CA THR A 171 -10.87 -6.85 0.94
C THR A 171 -12.10 -6.00 1.22
N VAL A 172 -12.91 -5.85 0.18
CA VAL A 172 -14.22 -5.20 0.23
C VAL A 172 -15.25 -6.26 -0.15
N LYS A 173 -16.10 -6.68 0.79
CA LYS A 173 -17.17 -7.66 0.56
C LYS A 173 -18.53 -6.98 0.45
N GLY A 174 -19.32 -7.47 -0.50
CA GLY A 174 -20.74 -7.17 -0.59
C GLY A 174 -21.45 -8.32 -1.30
N ALA A 175 -22.59 -8.75 -0.76
CA ALA A 175 -23.27 -9.99 -1.17
C ALA A 175 -22.32 -11.21 -1.11
N ASP A 176 -22.32 -12.04 -2.16
CA ASP A 176 -21.59 -13.32 -2.23
C ASP A 176 -20.22 -13.17 -2.95
N GLU A 177 -19.69 -11.94 -3.03
CA GLU A 177 -18.40 -11.66 -3.68
C GLU A 177 -17.56 -10.72 -2.80
N TYR A 178 -16.23 -10.81 -2.91
CA TYR A 178 -15.32 -9.84 -2.32
C TYR A 178 -14.16 -9.49 -3.25
N ALA A 179 -13.82 -8.20 -3.32
CA ALA A 179 -12.73 -7.68 -4.12
C ALA A 179 -11.46 -7.59 -3.27
N LEU A 180 -10.31 -8.00 -3.82
CA LEU A 180 -8.99 -7.93 -3.20
C LEU A 180 -8.18 -6.76 -3.75
N TYR A 181 -7.54 -6.03 -2.84
CA TYR A 181 -6.69 -4.89 -3.15
C TYR A 181 -5.32 -5.04 -2.49
N PHE A 182 -4.29 -4.64 -3.22
CA PHE A 182 -2.91 -4.55 -2.73
C PHE A 182 -2.50 -3.09 -2.55
N VAL A 183 -1.94 -2.72 -1.40
CA VAL A 183 -1.58 -1.35 -1.06
C VAL A 183 -0.06 -1.21 -1.05
N ASP A 184 0.46 -0.50 -2.04
CA ASP A 184 1.89 -0.19 -2.17
C ASP A 184 2.08 1.28 -2.60
N PRO A 185 2.74 2.12 -1.77
CA PRO A 185 3.25 1.79 -0.44
C PRO A 185 2.12 1.47 0.53
N VAL A 186 2.41 0.60 1.50
CA VAL A 186 1.50 0.25 2.61
C VAL A 186 1.03 1.52 3.33
N ALA A 187 -0.19 1.52 3.86
CA ALA A 187 -0.80 2.75 4.39
C ALA A 187 -1.68 2.52 5.63
N ILE A 188 -1.76 3.53 6.50
CA ILE A 188 -2.68 3.58 7.64
C ILE A 188 -4.07 4.12 7.29
N THR A 189 -4.21 4.78 6.14
CA THR A 189 -5.46 5.37 5.66
C THR A 189 -5.60 5.15 4.17
N GLY A 190 -6.83 5.01 3.70
CA GLY A 190 -7.10 4.94 2.27
C GLY A 190 -8.58 5.09 1.94
N SER A 191 -8.90 4.83 0.69
CA SER A 191 -10.25 4.83 0.13
C SER A 191 -10.61 3.46 -0.44
N PHE A 192 -11.90 3.19 -0.56
CA PHE A 192 -12.42 1.95 -1.12
C PHE A 192 -13.75 2.18 -1.86
N ILE A 193 -14.09 1.23 -2.74
CA ILE A 193 -15.36 1.16 -3.47
C ILE A 193 -15.87 -0.29 -3.53
N THR A 194 -17.18 -0.46 -3.66
CA THR A 194 -17.83 -1.77 -3.86
C THR A 194 -18.09 -2.09 -5.33
N ASP A 195 -17.71 -1.23 -6.28
CA ASP A 195 -18.03 -1.47 -7.69
C ASP A 195 -17.32 -2.70 -8.30
N HIS A 196 -16.29 -3.22 -7.63
CA HIS A 196 -15.62 -4.47 -8.03
C HIS A 196 -16.29 -5.73 -7.48
N VAL A 197 -17.43 -5.61 -6.80
CA VAL A 197 -18.24 -6.76 -6.35
C VAL A 197 -19.64 -6.67 -6.96
N LEU A 198 -20.21 -7.81 -7.32
CA LEU A 198 -21.55 -7.90 -7.88
C LEU A 198 -22.43 -8.84 -7.06
N THR A 199 -23.70 -8.46 -6.94
CA THR A 199 -24.76 -9.40 -6.55
C THR A 199 -24.99 -10.44 -7.65
N LYS A 200 -25.68 -11.54 -7.32
CA LYS A 200 -26.15 -12.55 -8.30
C LYS A 200 -26.90 -11.97 -9.51
N ASN A 201 -27.52 -10.79 -9.36
CA ASN A 201 -28.25 -10.10 -10.42
C ASN A 201 -27.40 -9.06 -11.19
N GLY A 202 -26.09 -9.00 -10.95
CA GLY A 202 -25.17 -8.07 -11.61
C GLY A 202 -25.23 -6.63 -11.10
N ASN A 203 -25.90 -6.37 -9.97
CA ASN A 203 -25.91 -5.04 -9.34
C ASN A 203 -24.74 -4.87 -8.38
N ILE A 204 -24.23 -3.65 -8.26
CA ILE A 204 -23.27 -3.25 -7.21
C ILE A 204 -23.98 -3.33 -5.84
N PRO A 205 -23.49 -4.16 -4.89
CA PRO A 205 -24.03 -4.28 -3.55
C PRO A 205 -23.51 -3.18 -2.61
N ALA A 206 -24.20 -2.99 -1.49
CA ALA A 206 -23.68 -2.28 -0.34
C ALA A 206 -22.50 -3.04 0.30
N LEU A 207 -21.63 -2.32 1.00
CA LEU A 207 -20.59 -2.91 1.84
C LEU A 207 -21.22 -3.75 2.96
N SER A 208 -20.77 -5.00 3.12
CA SER A 208 -21.10 -5.84 4.29
C SER A 208 -19.90 -6.06 5.20
N HIS A 209 -18.71 -6.28 4.63
CA HIS A 209 -17.48 -6.49 5.40
C HIS A 209 -16.29 -5.79 4.75
N PHE A 210 -15.40 -5.30 5.59
CA PHE A 210 -14.09 -4.81 5.22
C PHE A 210 -13.04 -5.53 6.06
N THR A 211 -12.05 -6.14 5.41
CA THR A 211 -10.96 -6.84 6.11
C THR A 211 -9.62 -6.30 5.62
N GLY A 212 -8.74 -5.91 6.53
CA GLY A 212 -7.38 -5.50 6.22
C GLY A 212 -6.36 -6.50 6.75
N ALA A 213 -5.38 -6.88 5.94
CA ALA A 213 -4.18 -7.58 6.37
C ALA A 213 -3.14 -6.57 6.84
N ILE A 214 -2.77 -6.67 8.12
CA ILE A 214 -1.84 -5.75 8.77
C ILE A 214 -0.43 -6.31 8.58
N THR A 215 0.42 -5.54 7.94
CA THR A 215 1.85 -5.81 7.91
C THR A 215 2.56 -4.91 8.91
N ILE A 216 3.75 -5.36 9.33
CA ILE A 216 4.69 -4.45 9.95
C ILE A 216 5.45 -3.87 8.76
N GLY A 217 5.08 -2.65 8.38
CA GLY A 217 5.87 -1.90 7.43
C GLY A 217 7.32 -1.98 7.90
N GLU A 218 8.25 -2.35 7.00
CA GLU A 218 9.63 -2.04 7.29
C GLU A 218 9.60 -0.54 7.57
N THR A 219 9.92 -0.16 8.80
CA THR A 219 10.42 1.19 9.01
C THR A 219 11.54 1.32 8.00
N THR A 220 11.25 1.98 6.88
CA THR A 220 12.16 2.98 6.37
C THR A 220 12.24 4.05 7.46
N GLY A 221 12.74 3.67 8.64
CA GLY A 221 13.16 4.51 9.73
C GLY A 221 14.48 5.17 9.37
N GLU A 222 14.78 5.25 8.08
CA GLU A 222 15.42 6.44 7.60
C GLU A 222 14.39 7.56 7.74
N PRO A 223 14.54 8.49 8.71
CA PRO A 223 13.69 9.68 8.76
C PRO A 223 13.60 10.24 7.33
N PRO A 224 12.41 10.68 6.88
CA PRO A 224 12.18 11.06 5.48
C PRO A 224 13.39 11.83 5.03
N HIS A 225 14.12 11.28 4.06
CA HIS A 225 15.41 11.82 3.67
C HIS A 225 15.12 13.27 3.27
N VAL A 226 15.43 14.22 4.15
CA VAL A 226 15.02 15.60 3.97
C VAL A 226 15.90 16.08 2.85
N ILE A 227 15.41 15.96 1.61
CA ILE A 227 16.09 16.53 0.45
C ILE A 227 16.19 18.00 0.81
N PRO A 228 17.41 18.53 1.08
CA PRO A 228 17.52 19.91 1.50
C PRO A 228 16.87 20.72 0.40
N GLU A 229 15.87 21.54 0.75
CA GLU A 229 15.20 22.39 -0.22
C GLU A 229 16.27 23.12 -1.03
N PRO A 230 16.06 23.39 -2.33
CA PRO A 230 17.07 24.02 -3.18
C PRO A 230 17.68 25.29 -2.54
N GLY A 231 16.90 26.01 -1.72
CA GLY A 231 17.36 27.14 -0.93
C GLY A 231 18.40 26.81 0.15
N THR A 232 18.29 25.66 0.82
CA THR A 232 19.23 25.23 1.88
C THR A 232 20.62 24.92 1.31
N MET A 233 20.68 24.30 0.12
CA MET A 233 21.93 24.09 -0.60
C MET A 233 22.58 25.40 -1.05
N MET A 234 21.76 26.35 -1.51
CA MET A 234 22.23 27.69 -1.86
C MET A 234 22.76 28.45 -0.64
N LEU A 235 22.05 28.39 0.50
CA LEU A 235 22.46 29.03 1.74
C LEU A 235 23.77 28.43 2.28
N LEU A 236 23.93 27.12 2.21
CA LEU A 236 25.18 26.44 2.56
C LEU A 236 26.33 26.90 1.65
N GLY A 237 26.09 26.97 0.34
CA GLY A 237 27.07 27.47 -0.64
C GLY A 237 27.50 28.92 -0.36
N LEU A 238 26.53 29.81 -0.10
CA LEU A 238 26.80 31.20 0.24
C LEU A 238 27.52 31.35 1.59
N GLY A 239 27.16 30.53 2.58
CA GLY A 239 27.82 30.49 3.88
C GLY A 239 29.30 30.11 3.78
N LEU A 240 29.63 29.11 2.96
CA LEU A 240 31.01 28.68 2.72
C LEU A 240 31.83 29.76 1.98
N LEU A 241 31.24 30.43 0.98
CA LEU A 241 31.89 31.54 0.29
C LEU A 241 32.17 32.73 1.23
N GLY A 242 31.22 33.06 2.11
CA GLY A 242 31.39 34.08 3.14
C GLY A 242 32.52 33.75 4.10
N PHE A 243 32.57 32.50 4.57
CA PHE A 243 33.61 32.04 5.50
C PHE A 243 35.02 32.08 4.88
N ALA A 244 35.15 31.65 3.62
CA ALA A 244 36.41 31.74 2.88
C ALA A 244 36.94 33.18 2.75
N GLY A 245 36.03 34.15 2.58
CA GLY A 245 36.35 35.58 2.57
C GLY A 245 36.93 36.08 3.89
N VAL A 246 36.36 35.67 5.03
CA VAL A 246 36.83 36.06 6.37
C VAL A 246 38.20 35.44 6.67
N VAL A 247 38.40 34.16 6.33
CA VAL A 247 39.68 33.46 6.57
C VAL A 247 40.82 34.13 5.79
N ARG A 248 40.59 34.57 4.54
CA ARG A 248 41.61 35.28 3.75
C ARG A 248 42.06 36.60 4.38
N ARG A 249 41.15 37.35 5.01
CA ARG A 249 41.51 38.62 5.65
C ARG A 249 42.43 38.42 6.86
N LYS A 250 42.25 37.33 7.62
CA LYS A 250 43.04 37.06 8.82
C LYS A 250 44.45 36.51 8.54
N ILE A 251 44.71 36.00 7.34
CA ILE A 251 46.04 35.49 6.94
C ILE A 251 46.91 36.62 6.38
N ASN A 252 46.29 37.67 5.81
CA ASN A 252 46.99 38.80 5.20
C ASN A 252 47.09 40.03 6.13
N ALA A 253 46.58 39.93 7.36
CA ALA A 253 46.72 40.91 8.42
C ALA A 253 47.64 40.34 9.51
#